data_AF-A0A5B6X4A0-F1
#
_entry.id   AF-A0A5B6X4A0-F1
#
_cell.length_a   1.000
_cell.length_b   1.000
_cell.length_c   1.000
_cell.angle_alpha   90.00
_cell.angle_beta   90.00
_cell.angle_gamma   90.00
#
_symmetry.space_group_name_H-M   'P 1'
#
loop_
_entity.id
_entity.type
_entity.pdbx_description
1 polymer ?
#
loop_
_entity_poly.entity_id
_entity_poly.type
_entity_poly.pdbx_seq_one_letter_code
_entity_poly.pdbx_strand_id
1 'polypeptide(L)'
;MVKSECDYYGRNYDEVFPGELLGMPPEREVVFSIDLEHGTNPISCTPYRMASLELKKLKEQLEDLLSKGFIRPSVPPLELYAYV
;
A
#
# COMPACT_ATOMS: atom_id res chain seq x y z
N MET A 1 29.48 -38.34 8.87
CA MET A 1 28.58 -37.54 8.02
C MET A 1 27.60 -36.85 8.96
N VAL A 2 27.92 -35.62 9.33
CA VAL A 2 27.21 -34.86 10.36
C VAL A 2 25.83 -34.51 9.79
N LYS A 3 24.75 -34.92 10.46
CA LYS A 3 23.41 -34.40 10.17
C LYS A 3 23.49 -32.90 10.38
N SER A 4 23.43 -32.17 9.26
CA SER A 4 23.55 -30.72 9.22
C SER A 4 22.45 -30.09 10.05
N GLU A 5 22.87 -29.17 10.89
CA GLU A 5 22.12 -28.33 11.81
C GLU A 5 21.25 -27.29 11.06
N CYS A 6 20.46 -27.73 10.06
CA CYS A 6 19.59 -26.86 9.26
C CYS A 6 18.09 -26.99 9.60
N ASP A 7 17.72 -27.86 10.53
CA ASP A 7 16.31 -28.03 10.92
C ASP A 7 15.78 -26.87 11.79
N TYR A 8 16.64 -25.90 12.16
CA TYR A 8 16.27 -24.78 13.03
C TYR A 8 15.49 -23.65 12.31
N TYR A 9 15.56 -23.57 10.97
CA TYR A 9 14.83 -22.54 10.20
C TYR A 9 13.48 -23.02 9.64
N GLY A 10 13.08 -24.26 9.90
CA GLY A 10 11.79 -24.83 9.48
C GLY A 10 10.58 -24.37 10.30
N ARG A 11 10.55 -23.13 10.80
CA ARG A 11 9.32 -22.57 11.38
C ARG A 11 8.40 -22.16 10.24
N ASN A 12 7.18 -22.70 10.23
CA ASN A 12 6.14 -22.24 9.32
C ASN A 12 5.79 -20.80 9.68
N TYR A 13 6.06 -19.86 8.78
CA TYR A 13 5.75 -18.44 8.95
C TYR A 13 4.45 -18.06 8.23
N ASP A 14 3.58 -19.03 7.94
CA ASP A 14 2.32 -18.80 7.22
C ASP A 14 1.42 -17.79 7.94
N GLU A 15 1.58 -17.65 9.26
CA GLU A 15 0.90 -16.64 10.09
C GLU A 15 1.46 -15.22 9.90
N VAL A 16 2.75 -15.08 9.55
CA VAL A 16 3.45 -13.79 9.41
C VAL A 16 3.53 -13.35 7.93
N PHE A 17 3.65 -14.31 7.02
CA PHE A 17 3.71 -14.10 5.57
C PHE A 17 2.66 -14.96 4.86
N PRO A 18 1.36 -14.71 5.07
CA PRO A 18 0.32 -15.41 4.34
C PRO A 18 0.45 -15.11 2.84
N GLY A 19 0.11 -16.08 1.99
CA GLY A 19 0.15 -15.92 0.53
C GLY A 19 -0.79 -14.82 0.00
N GLU A 20 -1.77 -14.42 0.82
CA GLU A 20 -2.64 -13.27 0.59
C GLU A 20 -2.73 -12.42 1.86
N LEU A 21 -2.79 -11.10 1.71
CA LEU A 21 -2.95 -10.18 2.83
C LEU A 21 -4.36 -10.30 3.41
N LEU A 22 -4.47 -10.66 4.70
CA LEU A 22 -5.74 -10.94 5.39
C LEU A 22 -6.57 -9.70 5.77
N GLY A 23 -6.16 -8.51 5.33
CA GLY A 23 -6.80 -7.24 5.63
C GLY A 23 -5.84 -6.23 6.25
N MET A 24 -6.39 -5.09 6.69
CA MET A 24 -5.63 -4.01 7.33
C MET A 24 -4.76 -4.57 8.48
N PRO A 25 -3.50 -4.10 8.62
CA PRO A 25 -2.67 -4.54 9.74
C PRO A 25 -3.39 -4.25 11.06
N PRO A 26 -3.18 -5.10 12.08
CA PRO A 26 -3.69 -4.83 13.42
C PRO A 26 -3.31 -3.42 13.88
N GLU A 27 -4.14 -2.83 14.72
CA GLU A 27 -3.86 -1.53 15.32
C GLU A 27 -2.49 -1.60 16.00
N ARG A 28 -1.56 -0.77 15.52
CA ARG A 28 -0.20 -0.70 16.06
C ARG A 28 -0.21 0.28 17.22
N GLU A 29 0.56 -0.02 18.26
CA GLU A 29 0.75 0.89 19.40
C GLU A 29 1.36 2.24 18.97
N VAL A 30 2.05 2.27 17.82
CA VAL A 30 2.65 3.47 17.24
C VAL A 30 1.86 3.88 15.99
N VAL A 31 1.32 5.09 16.03
CA VAL A 31 0.73 5.76 14.88
C VAL A 31 1.86 6.35 14.04
N PHE A 32 1.91 6.02 12.74
CA PHE A 32 2.85 6.63 11.81
C PHE A 32 2.35 8.03 11.42
N SER A 33 3.05 9.08 11.83
CA SER A 33 2.87 10.44 11.32
C SER A 33 3.85 10.71 10.18
N ILE A 34 3.40 11.48 9.18
CA ILE A 34 4.26 12.01 8.13
C ILE A 34 4.45 13.50 8.46
N ASP A 35 5.59 13.81 9.08
CA ASP A 35 5.94 15.19 9.40
C ASP A 35 6.56 15.85 8.17
N LEU A 36 6.00 16.98 7.77
CA LEU A 36 6.49 17.77 6.63
C LEU A 36 7.42 18.88 7.13
N GLU A 37 8.49 19.14 6.37
CA GLU A 37 9.30 20.33 6.61
C GLU A 37 8.45 21.60 6.41
N HIS A 38 8.70 22.61 7.23
CA HIS A 38 7.96 23.87 7.16
C HIS A 38 8.12 24.52 5.78
N GLY A 39 7.00 24.85 5.13
CA GLY A 39 6.98 25.39 3.76
C GLY A 39 6.84 24.35 2.65
N THR A 40 6.69 23.05 2.98
CA THR A 40 6.38 22.01 2.00
C THR A 40 4.95 22.15 1.50
N ASN A 41 4.80 22.46 0.21
CA ASN A 41 3.50 22.48 -0.45
C ASN A 41 3.13 21.09 -0.96
N PRO A 42 1.84 20.71 -0.95
CA PRO A 42 1.41 19.46 -1.56
C PRO A 42 1.72 19.45 -3.07
N ILE A 43 2.20 18.33 -3.58
CA ILE A 43 2.49 18.16 -5.01
C ILE A 43 1.26 17.54 -5.67
N SER A 44 0.75 18.21 -6.71
CA SER A 44 -0.27 17.66 -7.60
C SER A 44 0.35 17.39 -8.97
N CYS A 45 0.38 16.11 -9.35
CA CYS A 45 0.86 15.68 -10.66
C CYS A 45 -0.26 14.99 -11.43
N THR A 46 -0.31 15.21 -12.74
CA THR A 46 -1.25 14.49 -13.60
C THR A 46 -0.92 12.99 -13.60
N PRO A 47 -1.93 12.10 -13.57
CA PRO A 47 -1.70 10.67 -13.70
C PRO A 47 -0.93 10.34 -14.99
N TYR A 48 -0.09 9.31 -14.95
CA TYR A 48 0.62 8.83 -16.13
C TYR A 48 -0.36 8.34 -17.21
N ARG A 49 0.01 8.56 -18.48
CA ARG A 49 -0.74 8.00 -19.61
C ARG A 49 -0.51 6.50 -19.67
N MET A 50 -1.58 5.73 -19.63
CA MET A 50 -1.58 4.26 -19.69
C MET A 50 -2.45 3.77 -20.84
N ALA A 51 -2.13 2.62 -21.42
CA ALA A 51 -2.96 1.99 -22.44
C ALA A 51 -4.27 1.46 -21.84
N SER A 52 -5.27 1.20 -22.68
CA SER A 52 -6.59 0.70 -22.24
C SER A 52 -6.50 -0.61 -21.46
N LEU A 53 -5.59 -1.51 -21.84
CA LEU A 53 -5.37 -2.78 -21.15
C LEU A 53 -4.77 -2.58 -19.75
N GLU A 54 -3.85 -1.63 -19.60
CA GLU A 54 -3.22 -1.31 -18.32
C GLU A 54 -4.21 -0.64 -17.38
N LEU A 55 -5.03 0.29 -17.89
CA LEU A 55 -6.10 0.93 -17.12
C LEU A 55 -7.12 -0.09 -16.59
N LYS A 56 -7.47 -1.10 -17.40
CA LYS A 56 -8.37 -2.17 -16.96
C LYS A 56 -7.77 -2.95 -15.79
N LYS A 57 -6.51 -3.37 -15.91
CA LYS A 57 -5.80 -4.08 -14.83
C LYS A 57 -5.66 -3.24 -13.57
N LEU A 58 -5.30 -1.96 -13.71
CA LEU A 58 -5.20 -1.04 -12.60
C LEU A 58 -6.54 -0.91 -11.86
N LYS A 59 -7.64 -0.80 -12.60
CA LYS A 59 -8.98 -0.74 -12.01
C LYS A 59 -9.31 -2.01 -11.23
N GLU A 60 -9.02 -3.18 -11.78
CA GLU A 60 -9.24 -4.47 -11.09
C GLU A 60 -8.45 -4.54 -9.77
N GLN A 61 -7.19 -4.07 -9.76
CA GLN A 61 -6.39 -4.00 -8.54
C GLN A 61 -6.95 -3.00 -7.52
N LEU A 62 -7.41 -1.83 -7.96
CA LEU A 62 -8.00 -0.83 -7.07
C LEU A 62 -9.28 -1.34 -6.40
N GLU A 63 -10.14 -2.04 -7.13
CA GLU A 63 -11.36 -2.63 -6.57
C GLU A 63 -11.03 -3.73 -5.54
N ASP A 64 -10.03 -4.57 -5.81
CA ASP A 64 -9.56 -5.57 -4.84
C ASP A 64 -9.06 -4.89 -3.54
N LEU A 65 -8.23 -3.84 -3.67
CA LEU A 65 -7.72 -3.09 -2.51
C LEU A 65 -8.83 -2.36 -1.74
N LEU A 66 -9.83 -1.80 -2.44
CA LEU A 66 -11.00 -1.18 -1.82
C LEU A 66 -11.84 -2.21 -1.06
N SER A 67 -12.09 -3.38 -1.65
CA SER A 67 -12.87 -4.45 -1.02
C SER A 67 -12.19 -5.03 0.22
N LYS A 68 -10.85 -5.10 0.22
CA LYS A 68 -10.04 -5.48 1.38
C LYS A 68 -9.92 -4.38 2.44
N GLY A 69 -10.42 -3.17 2.14
CA GLY A 69 -10.35 -2.02 3.04
C GLY A 69 -8.95 -1.42 3.18
N PHE A 70 -8.04 -1.73 2.25
CA PHE A 70 -6.67 -1.21 2.28
C PHE A 70 -6.56 0.25 1.87
N ILE A 71 -7.49 0.70 1.05
CA ILE A 71 -7.58 2.08 0.58
C ILE A 71 -9.00 2.58 0.73
N ARG A 72 -9.17 3.91 0.73
CA ARG A 72 -10.47 4.57 0.70
C ARG A 72 -10.42 5.76 -0.25
N PRO A 73 -11.53 6.13 -0.90
CA PRO A 73 -11.61 7.38 -1.63
C PRO A 73 -11.22 8.55 -0.72
N SER A 74 -10.41 9.47 -1.24
CA SER A 74 -9.99 10.67 -0.54
C SER A 74 -10.19 11.89 -1.43
N VAL A 75 -10.44 13.04 -0.80
CA VAL A 75 -10.51 14.33 -1.47
C VAL A 75 -9.28 15.10 -0.99
N PRO A 76 -8.34 15.46 -1.88
CA PRO A 76 -7.20 16.27 -1.47
C PRO A 76 -7.68 17.66 -1.04
N PRO A 77 -7.02 18.31 -0.06
CA PRO A 77 -7.37 19.66 0.34
C PRO A 77 -7.28 20.60 -0.88
N LEU A 78 -8.40 21.21 -1.22
CA LEU A 78 -8.63 21.96 -2.45
C LEU A 78 -7.92 23.32 -2.41
N GLU A 79 -6.63 23.38 -2.71
CA GLU A 79 -5.93 24.61 -3.13
C GLU A 79 -5.01 24.41 -4.35
N LEU A 80 -5.24 23.36 -5.17
CA LEU A 80 -4.33 23.01 -6.29
C LEU A 80 -4.99 23.03 -7.68
N TYR A 81 -6.22 23.54 -7.82
CA TYR A 81 -6.91 23.62 -9.12
C TYR A 81 -7.06 25.05 -9.68
N ALA A 82 -6.43 26.08 -9.09
CA ALA A 82 -6.59 27.46 -9.57
C ALA A 82 -5.61 27.89 -10.68
N TYR A 83 -4.79 26.99 -11.22
CA TYR A 83 -3.84 27.28 -12.32
C TYR A 83 -3.86 26.23 -13.44
N VAL A 84 -5.05 25.73 -13.79
CA VAL A 84 -5.33 25.14 -15.11
C VAL A 84 -6.57 25.78 -15.68
#